data_AF-A0A6A4XRM7-F1
#
_entry.id   AF-A0A6A4XRM7-F1
#
_cell.length_a   1.000
_cell.length_b   1.000
_cell.length_c   1.000
_cell.angle_alpha   90.00
_cell.angle_beta   90.00
_cell.angle_gamma   90.00
#
_symmetry.space_group_name_H-M   'P 1'
#
loop_
_entity.id
_entity.type
_entity.pdbx_description
1 polymer ?
#
loop_
_entity_poly.entity_id
_entity_poly.type
_entity_poly.pdbx_seq_one_letter_code
_entity_poly.pdbx_strand_id
1 'polypeptide(L)'
;MHAASITTLFAIAAIAPFVDAHGRLMIPAPTFVDQYGDPTKFCGTIDGPKMWPQGSFATSPQDNTNSFLPLFHANYGSLKEFLDKNDGCGECGITKWGAAKSLPADGVVVWANGDEGWVSSHEGPCEMWCDDVKVHYDDNCSRNNPGGKTKIDLSKCAGAKKFITLWIALHAPQWQSYKNCVALQDGVAPSPPSPSTSPSSPTPSSPTLTPYTEYPAPTPPPHSPTTSTPSTKPTKMPAVSTPTPYTQPP
;
A
#
# COMPACT_ATOMS: atom_id res chain seq x y z
N MET A 1 -2.16 48.24 44.09
CA MET A 1 -2.69 47.77 42.80
C MET A 1 -1.80 46.61 42.37
N HIS A 2 -2.25 45.36 42.51
CA HIS A 2 -1.45 44.18 42.17
C HIS A 2 -1.89 43.67 40.79
N ALA A 3 -0.96 43.69 39.83
CA ALA A 3 -1.20 43.19 38.48
C ALA A 3 -1.11 41.66 38.48
N ALA A 4 -2.20 40.98 38.13
CA ALA A 4 -2.21 39.54 37.91
C ALA A 4 -1.69 39.24 36.50
N SER A 5 -0.53 38.57 36.42
CA SER A 5 0.00 38.06 35.14
C SER A 5 -0.74 36.77 34.77
N ILE A 6 -1.51 36.81 33.68
CA ILE A 6 -2.16 35.64 33.09
C ILE A 6 -1.12 34.93 32.22
N THR A 7 -0.67 33.76 32.67
CA THR A 7 0.21 32.89 31.89
C THR A 7 -0.65 31.95 31.06
N THR A 8 -0.80 32.23 29.78
CA THR A 8 -1.54 31.37 28.84
C THR A 8 -0.67 30.16 28.46
N LEU A 9 -1.01 28.98 28.96
CA LEU A 9 -0.41 27.72 28.49
C LEU A 9 -1.00 27.38 27.10
N PHE A 10 -0.16 27.42 26.07
CA PHE A 10 -0.47 26.81 24.79
C PHE A 10 -0.32 25.29 24.91
N ALA A 11 -1.43 24.55 24.93
CA ALA A 11 -1.43 23.11 24.77
C ALA A 11 -1.11 22.77 23.32
N ILE A 12 0.14 22.38 23.04
CA ILE A 12 0.52 21.84 21.73
C ILE A 12 -0.01 20.40 21.67
N ALA A 13 -1.09 20.19 20.90
CA ALA A 13 -1.56 18.85 20.59
C ALA A 13 -0.52 18.16 19.68
N ALA A 14 0.18 17.16 20.20
CA ALA A 14 1.07 16.34 19.41
C ALA A 14 0.23 15.50 18.42
N ILE A 15 0.27 15.88 17.14
CA ILE A 15 -0.22 15.04 16.04
C ILE A 15 0.85 13.97 15.83
N ALA A 16 0.63 12.76 16.36
CA ALA A 16 1.51 11.64 16.08
C ALA A 16 1.45 11.32 14.58
N PRO A 17 2.59 11.28 13.86
CA PRO A 17 2.59 10.78 12.50
C PRO A 17 2.17 9.31 12.55
N PHE A 18 1.12 8.96 11.80
CA PHE A 18 0.83 7.56 11.53
C PHE A 18 1.99 7.05 10.67
N VAL A 19 2.88 6.27 11.29
CA VAL A 19 3.86 5.51 10.52
C VAL A 19 3.06 4.38 9.86
N ASP A 20 2.84 4.52 8.56
CA ASP A 20 2.30 3.45 7.72
C ASP A 20 3.40 2.39 7.59
N ALA A 21 3.48 1.50 8.58
CA ALA A 21 4.53 0.48 8.68
C ALA A 21 4.10 -0.86 8.05
N HIS A 22 2.84 -0.98 7.63
CA HIS A 22 2.25 -2.22 7.15
C HIS A 22 1.61 -2.03 5.77
N GLY A 23 1.10 -3.09 5.15
CA GLY A 23 0.63 -3.02 3.76
C GLY A 23 -0.88 -3.09 3.60
N ARG A 24 -1.42 -2.43 2.58
CA ARG A 24 -2.83 -2.55 2.15
C ARG A 24 -2.98 -2.55 0.64
N LEU A 25 -4.10 -3.10 0.18
CA LEU A 25 -4.58 -2.96 -1.18
C LEU A 25 -5.07 -1.52 -1.41
N MET A 26 -4.53 -0.86 -2.43
CA MET A 26 -4.93 0.49 -2.86
C MET A 26 -5.82 0.47 -4.08
N ILE A 27 -5.54 -0.40 -5.05
CA ILE A 27 -6.29 -0.50 -6.30
C ILE A 27 -6.57 -1.98 -6.63
N PRO A 28 -7.85 -2.40 -6.76
CA PRO A 28 -9.04 -1.61 -6.46
C PRO A 28 -9.15 -1.33 -4.95
N ALA A 29 -9.64 -0.14 -4.58
CA ALA A 29 -9.70 0.26 -3.17
C ALA A 29 -10.72 -0.58 -2.38
N PRO A 30 -10.30 -1.27 -1.29
CA PRO A 30 -11.20 -2.02 -0.44
C PRO A 30 -12.05 -1.11 0.47
N THR A 31 -13.06 -1.69 1.10
CA THR A 31 -13.77 -1.06 2.21
C THR A 31 -13.30 -1.69 3.52
N PHE A 32 -12.68 -0.90 4.40
CA PHE A 32 -12.20 -1.39 5.69
C PHE A 32 -13.34 -1.58 6.69
N VAL A 33 -13.19 -2.58 7.57
CA VAL A 33 -14.16 -2.86 8.65
C VAL A 33 -14.25 -1.67 9.59
N ASP A 34 -13.10 -1.22 10.06
CA ASP A 34 -12.91 -0.05 10.90
C ASP A 34 -12.53 1.15 10.04
N GLN A 35 -13.44 2.10 9.92
CA GLN A 35 -13.26 3.30 9.09
C GLN A 35 -12.28 4.32 9.68
N TYR A 36 -12.02 4.25 10.99
CA TYR A 36 -11.13 5.16 11.71
C TYR A 36 -9.85 4.46 12.23
N GLY A 37 -9.78 3.15 12.06
CA GLY A 37 -8.63 2.34 12.43
C GLY A 37 -7.52 2.39 11.38
N ASP A 38 -6.39 1.79 11.73
CA ASP A 38 -5.27 1.60 10.82
C ASP A 38 -5.68 0.68 9.66
N PRO A 39 -5.72 1.18 8.41
CA PRO A 39 -6.10 0.40 7.23
C PRO A 39 -4.96 -0.51 6.73
N THR A 40 -3.78 -0.43 7.35
CA THR A 40 -2.57 -1.13 6.90
C THR A 40 -2.26 -2.35 7.76
N LYS A 41 -2.85 -2.44 8.95
CA LYS A 41 -2.60 -3.54 9.90
C LYS A 41 -2.85 -4.93 9.30
N PHE A 42 -2.08 -5.91 9.74
CA PHE A 42 -2.36 -7.32 9.48
C PHE A 42 -3.63 -7.77 10.22
N CYS A 43 -4.29 -8.81 9.73
CA CYS A 43 -5.54 -9.31 10.30
C CYS A 43 -5.33 -10.34 11.43
N GLY A 44 -4.17 -11.00 11.43
CA GLY A 44 -3.86 -12.10 12.34
C GLY A 44 -2.41 -12.56 12.20
N THR A 45 -2.01 -13.45 13.10
CA THR A 45 -0.62 -13.95 13.19
C THR A 45 -0.58 -15.46 13.24
N ILE A 46 0.47 -16.03 12.65
CA ILE A 46 0.74 -17.47 12.67
C ILE A 46 2.10 -17.71 13.32
N ASP A 47 2.17 -18.60 14.31
CA ASP A 47 3.42 -18.97 14.98
C ASP A 47 4.16 -20.03 14.15
N GLY A 48 5.18 -19.59 13.41
CA GLY A 48 5.97 -20.42 12.53
C GLY A 48 6.69 -21.56 13.23
N PRO A 49 7.49 -21.29 14.29
CA PRO A 49 8.14 -22.34 15.08
C PRO A 49 7.17 -23.36 15.68
N LYS A 50 5.97 -22.93 16.11
CA LYS A 50 4.95 -23.87 16.60
C LYS A 50 4.36 -24.72 15.48
N MET A 51 4.10 -24.12 14.31
CA MET A 51 3.54 -24.82 13.16
C MET A 51 4.53 -25.83 12.57
N TRP A 52 5.78 -25.41 12.38
CA TRP A 52 6.85 -26.21 11.81
C TRP A 52 8.14 -26.07 12.65
N PRO A 53 8.26 -26.87 13.72
CA PRO A 53 9.43 -26.82 14.61
C PRO A 53 10.77 -27.09 13.93
N GLN A 54 10.75 -27.75 12.77
CA GLN A 54 11.91 -28.04 11.94
C GLN A 54 12.36 -26.85 11.06
N GLY A 55 11.54 -25.81 10.93
CA GLY A 55 11.84 -24.65 10.09
C GLY A 55 12.68 -23.60 10.82
N SER A 56 13.41 -22.79 10.04
CA SER A 56 14.18 -21.65 10.54
C SER A 56 13.47 -20.34 10.19
N PHE A 57 12.90 -19.68 11.19
CA PHE A 57 12.06 -18.48 10.98
C PHE A 57 12.52 -17.24 11.78
N ALA A 58 13.69 -17.31 12.41
CA ALA A 58 14.30 -16.21 13.16
C ALA A 58 15.55 -15.63 12.44
N THR A 59 15.53 -15.65 11.10
CA THR A 59 16.63 -15.22 10.24
C THR A 59 16.21 -14.02 9.37
N SER A 60 16.89 -13.77 8.25
CA SER A 60 16.51 -12.68 7.34
C SER A 60 15.12 -12.92 6.74
N PRO A 61 14.37 -11.88 6.31
CA PRO A 61 13.09 -12.07 5.64
C PRO A 61 13.16 -13.04 4.44
N GLN A 62 14.26 -12.97 3.68
CA GLN A 62 14.50 -13.88 2.56
C GLN A 62 14.70 -15.32 3.01
N ASP A 63 15.56 -15.56 4.02
CA ASP A 63 15.85 -16.91 4.52
C ASP A 63 14.63 -17.55 5.20
N ASN A 64 13.84 -16.75 5.90
CA ASN A 64 12.56 -17.19 6.48
C ASN A 64 11.58 -17.58 5.36
N THR A 65 11.51 -16.80 4.27
CA THR A 65 10.68 -17.13 3.09
C THR A 65 11.15 -18.42 2.44
N ASN A 66 12.45 -18.59 2.24
CA ASN A 66 13.05 -19.81 1.69
C ASN A 66 12.80 -21.04 2.59
N SER A 67 12.72 -20.84 3.91
CA SER A 67 12.39 -21.90 4.87
C SER A 67 10.89 -22.25 4.86
N PHE A 68 10.03 -21.26 4.62
CA PHE A 68 8.57 -21.41 4.57
C PHE A 68 8.11 -22.17 3.32
N LEU A 69 8.61 -21.78 2.13
CA LEU A 69 8.05 -22.23 0.85
C LEU A 69 8.02 -23.76 0.67
N PRO A 70 9.08 -24.53 0.95
CA PRO A 70 9.04 -25.98 0.79
C PRO A 70 8.00 -26.65 1.72
N LEU A 71 7.85 -26.14 2.94
CA LEU A 71 6.90 -26.65 3.92
C LEU A 71 5.46 -26.28 3.52
N PHE A 72 5.26 -25.07 3.03
CA PHE A 72 3.99 -24.60 2.49
C PHE A 72 3.55 -25.44 1.28
N HIS A 73 4.39 -25.58 0.26
CA HIS A 73 4.07 -26.36 -0.95
C HIS A 73 3.85 -27.84 -0.68
N ALA A 74 4.49 -28.40 0.35
CA ALA A 74 4.29 -29.79 0.74
C ALA A 74 2.92 -30.04 1.41
N ASN A 75 2.29 -29.01 1.99
CA ASN A 75 1.12 -29.18 2.85
C ASN A 75 -0.15 -28.48 2.36
N TYR A 76 -0.05 -27.52 1.44
CA TYR A 76 -1.16 -26.68 1.00
C TYR A 76 -1.13 -26.45 -0.52
N GLY A 77 -2.30 -26.41 -1.15
CA GLY A 77 -2.42 -26.13 -2.58
C GLY A 77 -2.43 -24.64 -2.92
N SER A 78 -2.69 -23.78 -1.95
CA SER A 78 -2.71 -22.32 -2.12
C SER A 78 -2.46 -21.56 -0.82
N LEU A 79 -2.03 -20.31 -0.97
CA LEU A 79 -1.89 -19.40 0.17
C LEU A 79 -3.26 -19.10 0.78
N LYS A 80 -4.31 -19.01 -0.04
CA LYS A 80 -5.70 -18.89 0.44
C LYS A 80 -6.07 -20.03 1.40
N GLU A 81 -5.83 -21.28 0.99
CA GLU A 81 -6.09 -22.45 1.83
C GLU A 81 -5.28 -22.42 3.13
N PHE A 82 -3.99 -22.07 3.03
CA PHE A 82 -3.11 -21.95 4.18
C PHE A 82 -3.62 -20.91 5.18
N LEU A 83 -3.94 -19.70 4.73
CA LEU A 83 -4.38 -18.62 5.60
C LEU A 83 -5.76 -18.92 6.21
N ASP A 84 -6.73 -19.38 5.40
CA ASP A 84 -8.09 -19.70 5.87
C ASP A 84 -8.10 -20.76 6.99
N LYS A 85 -7.12 -21.66 7.02
CA LYS A 85 -6.98 -22.68 8.07
C LYS A 85 -6.26 -22.19 9.33
N ASN A 86 -5.39 -21.19 9.23
CA ASN A 86 -4.37 -20.95 10.25
C ASN A 86 -4.40 -19.56 10.89
N ASP A 87 -4.97 -18.53 10.24
CA ASP A 87 -4.83 -17.13 10.71
C ASP A 87 -5.96 -16.63 11.61
N GLY A 88 -7.14 -17.27 11.57
CA GLY A 88 -8.32 -16.83 12.31
C GLY A 88 -8.94 -15.51 11.81
N CYS A 89 -8.53 -15.00 10.64
CA CYS A 89 -8.95 -13.71 10.09
C CYS A 89 -10.29 -13.74 9.35
N GLY A 90 -10.85 -14.91 9.09
CA GLY A 90 -11.94 -15.10 8.13
C GLY A 90 -11.51 -14.82 6.67
N GLU A 91 -12.48 -14.76 5.76
CA GLU A 91 -12.24 -14.61 4.30
C GLU A 91 -11.59 -13.25 3.97
N CYS A 92 -12.01 -12.18 4.65
CA CYS A 92 -11.69 -10.80 4.25
C CYS A 92 -10.85 -10.01 5.24
N GLY A 93 -10.35 -10.63 6.31
CA GLY A 93 -9.48 -10.00 7.30
C GLY A 93 -10.02 -8.67 7.80
N ILE A 94 -9.30 -7.58 7.51
CA ILE A 94 -9.65 -6.23 7.98
C ILE A 94 -10.62 -5.47 7.06
N THR A 95 -11.15 -6.12 6.03
CA THR A 95 -12.05 -5.52 5.04
C THR A 95 -13.44 -6.16 5.09
N LYS A 96 -14.43 -5.43 4.56
CA LYS A 96 -15.83 -5.87 4.44
C LYS A 96 -16.34 -5.62 3.03
N TRP A 97 -17.42 -6.31 2.67
CA TRP A 97 -18.15 -6.02 1.44
C TRP A 97 -18.75 -4.61 1.52
N GLY A 98 -18.25 -3.73 0.66
CA GLY A 98 -18.72 -2.35 0.53
C GLY A 98 -19.26 -2.06 -0.86
N ALA A 99 -19.17 -0.80 -1.27
CA ALA A 99 -19.55 -0.39 -2.62
C ALA A 99 -18.69 -1.15 -3.65
N ALA A 100 -19.37 -1.77 -4.62
CA ALA A 100 -18.71 -2.54 -5.65
C ALA A 100 -17.77 -1.66 -6.50
N LYS A 101 -16.63 -2.24 -6.89
CA LYS A 101 -15.59 -1.61 -7.71
C LYS A 101 -15.41 -2.41 -8.99
N SER A 102 -14.74 -1.82 -9.98
CA SER A 102 -14.29 -2.56 -11.14
C SER A 102 -12.78 -2.77 -11.07
N LEU A 103 -12.27 -3.88 -11.58
CA LEU A 103 -10.84 -4.10 -11.68
C LEU A 103 -10.23 -3.13 -12.71
N PRO A 104 -8.97 -2.68 -12.53
CA PRO A 104 -8.29 -1.85 -13.50
C PRO A 104 -8.32 -2.48 -14.90
N ALA A 105 -8.61 -1.68 -15.93
CA ALA A 105 -8.72 -2.19 -17.30
C ALA A 105 -7.38 -2.74 -17.83
N ASP A 106 -6.26 -2.23 -17.32
CA ASP A 106 -4.93 -2.74 -17.59
C ASP A 106 -4.56 -3.95 -16.71
N GLY A 107 -5.43 -4.42 -15.82
CA GLY A 107 -5.18 -5.54 -14.91
C GLY A 107 -4.02 -5.30 -13.94
N VAL A 108 -3.64 -4.05 -13.67
CA VAL A 108 -2.58 -3.72 -12.69
C VAL A 108 -3.21 -3.36 -11.35
N VAL A 109 -3.04 -4.27 -10.40
CA VAL A 109 -3.48 -4.13 -9.01
C VAL A 109 -2.36 -3.45 -8.21
N VAL A 110 -2.70 -2.61 -7.25
CA VAL A 110 -1.70 -1.85 -6.47
C VAL A 110 -1.82 -2.17 -4.99
N TRP A 111 -0.75 -2.72 -4.44
CA TRP A 111 -0.47 -2.82 -3.01
C TRP A 111 0.44 -1.66 -2.59
N ALA A 112 0.24 -1.12 -1.38
CA ALA A 112 1.09 -0.07 -0.84
C ALA A 112 1.40 -0.31 0.64
N ASN A 113 2.59 0.13 1.06
CA ASN A 113 3.03 0.29 2.44
C ASN A 113 3.58 1.71 2.55
N GLY A 114 2.74 2.66 2.99
CA GLY A 114 3.00 4.09 2.81
C GLY A 114 3.13 4.48 1.33
N ASP A 115 4.23 5.17 0.99
CA ASP A 115 4.58 5.54 -0.39
C ASP A 115 5.34 4.41 -1.14
N GLU A 116 5.60 3.29 -0.47
CA GLU A 116 6.25 2.10 -1.03
C GLU A 116 5.22 1.06 -1.46
N GLY A 117 5.68 -0.02 -2.10
CA GLY A 117 4.85 -1.14 -2.53
C GLY A 117 4.97 -2.35 -1.62
N TRP A 118 5.34 -3.49 -2.21
CA TRP A 118 5.72 -4.67 -1.45
C TRP A 118 7.13 -4.45 -0.87
N VAL A 119 7.26 -4.37 0.46
CA VAL A 119 8.51 -3.93 1.11
C VAL A 119 9.46 -5.10 1.39
N SER A 120 10.76 -4.92 1.12
CA SER A 120 11.78 -5.95 1.32
C SER A 120 11.99 -6.34 2.79
N SER A 121 11.55 -5.50 3.73
CA SER A 121 11.55 -5.84 5.15
C SER A 121 10.50 -6.90 5.51
N HIS A 122 9.54 -7.18 4.62
CA HIS A 122 8.41 -8.10 4.83
C HIS A 122 8.32 -9.11 3.68
N GLU A 123 9.33 -9.92 3.46
CA GLU A 123 9.28 -10.93 2.37
C GLU A 123 8.27 -12.05 2.66
N GLY A 124 7.70 -12.60 1.58
CA GLY A 124 6.80 -13.75 1.63
C GLY A 124 5.84 -13.83 0.44
N PRO A 125 5.16 -14.97 0.26
CA PRO A 125 4.32 -15.23 -0.90
C PRO A 125 3.05 -14.39 -0.88
N CYS A 126 2.52 -14.10 -2.07
CA CYS A 126 1.22 -13.48 -2.22
C CYS A 126 0.36 -14.16 -3.30
N GLU A 127 -0.95 -14.04 -3.15
CA GLU A 127 -1.94 -14.52 -4.09
C GLU A 127 -3.02 -13.47 -4.33
N MET A 128 -3.57 -13.46 -5.54
CA MET A 128 -4.76 -12.68 -5.85
C MET A 128 -5.81 -13.57 -6.53
N TRP A 129 -7.08 -13.35 -6.19
CA TRP A 129 -8.20 -14.19 -6.60
C TRP A 129 -9.37 -13.35 -7.09
N CYS A 130 -10.03 -13.85 -8.13
CA CYS A 130 -11.34 -13.41 -8.56
C CYS A 130 -12.33 -14.52 -8.24
N ASP A 131 -13.23 -14.28 -7.28
CA ASP A 131 -14.01 -15.32 -6.60
C ASP A 131 -13.13 -16.51 -6.18
N ASP A 132 -13.41 -17.71 -6.70
CA ASP A 132 -12.66 -18.93 -6.40
C ASP A 132 -11.54 -19.24 -7.41
N VAL A 133 -11.21 -18.28 -8.29
CA VAL A 133 -10.20 -18.44 -9.35
C VAL A 133 -8.95 -17.63 -9.01
N LYS A 134 -7.80 -18.31 -8.89
CA LYS A 134 -6.50 -17.65 -8.71
C LYS A 134 -6.08 -16.94 -10.00
N VAL A 135 -5.79 -15.65 -9.90
CA VAL A 135 -5.43 -14.78 -11.03
C VAL A 135 -4.02 -14.21 -10.92
N HIS A 136 -3.37 -14.36 -9.77
CA HIS A 136 -1.95 -14.09 -9.57
C HIS A 136 -1.39 -14.96 -8.44
N TYR A 137 -0.13 -15.36 -8.58
CA TYR A 137 0.66 -16.04 -7.57
C TYR A 137 2.13 -15.66 -7.75
N ASP A 138 2.81 -15.42 -6.65
CA ASP A 138 4.26 -15.29 -6.62
C ASP A 138 4.77 -15.75 -5.23
N ASP A 139 5.86 -16.53 -5.24
CA ASP A 139 6.49 -17.07 -4.03
C ASP A 139 7.06 -15.98 -3.10
N ASN A 140 7.32 -14.77 -3.62
CA ASN A 140 7.85 -13.64 -2.88
C ASN A 140 7.57 -12.28 -3.58
N CYS A 141 6.37 -11.74 -3.38
CA CYS A 141 5.94 -10.49 -4.01
C CYS A 141 6.78 -9.27 -3.61
N SER A 142 7.25 -9.23 -2.37
CA SER A 142 8.15 -8.19 -1.85
C SER A 142 9.48 -8.12 -2.60
N ARG A 143 9.99 -9.27 -3.04
CA ARG A 143 11.24 -9.33 -3.79
C ARG A 143 11.04 -9.15 -5.29
N ASN A 144 9.99 -9.76 -5.84
CA ASN A 144 9.80 -9.82 -7.29
C ASN A 144 9.03 -8.61 -7.85
N ASN A 145 8.20 -7.96 -7.02
CA ASN A 145 7.34 -6.85 -7.44
C ASN A 145 7.43 -5.62 -6.50
N PRO A 146 8.62 -5.16 -6.04
CA PRO A 146 8.75 -4.21 -4.92
C PRO A 146 7.96 -2.89 -5.07
N GLY A 147 7.68 -2.46 -6.30
CA GLY A 147 6.85 -1.28 -6.58
C GLY A 147 5.35 -1.43 -6.31
N GLY A 148 4.89 -2.58 -5.79
CA GLY A 148 3.49 -2.81 -5.37
C GLY A 148 2.49 -2.99 -6.51
N LYS A 149 2.92 -2.72 -7.75
CA LYS A 149 2.13 -2.91 -8.98
C LYS A 149 2.25 -4.35 -9.45
N THR A 150 1.12 -5.05 -9.43
CA THR A 150 1.08 -6.48 -9.74
C THR A 150 0.09 -6.74 -10.86
N LYS A 151 0.54 -7.41 -11.92
CA LYS A 151 -0.32 -7.80 -13.04
C LYS A 151 -1.13 -9.04 -12.67
N ILE A 152 -2.45 -8.99 -12.86
CA ILE A 152 -3.34 -10.15 -12.75
C ILE A 152 -3.77 -10.65 -14.13
N ASP A 153 -4.12 -11.93 -14.20
CA ASP A 153 -4.82 -12.52 -15.34
C ASP A 153 -6.29 -12.08 -15.35
N LEU A 154 -6.53 -10.89 -15.89
CA LEU A 154 -7.85 -10.25 -15.93
C LEU A 154 -8.89 -11.08 -16.71
N SER A 155 -8.45 -11.94 -17.64
CA SER A 155 -9.35 -12.79 -18.42
C SER A 155 -10.10 -13.82 -17.56
N LYS A 156 -9.52 -14.19 -16.42
CA LYS A 156 -10.11 -15.09 -15.42
C LYS A 156 -11.12 -14.40 -14.48
N CYS A 157 -11.26 -13.08 -14.54
CA CYS A 157 -12.14 -12.31 -13.68
C CYS A 157 -13.49 -11.97 -14.33
N ALA A 158 -13.80 -12.52 -15.51
CA ALA A 158 -15.04 -12.25 -16.20
C ALA A 158 -16.26 -12.65 -15.35
N GLY A 159 -17.13 -11.69 -15.05
CA GLY A 159 -18.33 -11.91 -14.24
C GLY A 159 -18.10 -12.03 -12.74
N ALA A 160 -16.84 -11.95 -12.28
CA ALA A 160 -16.49 -12.15 -10.88
C ALA A 160 -17.16 -11.11 -9.96
N LYS A 161 -17.48 -11.52 -8.73
CA LYS A 161 -18.16 -10.68 -7.73
C LYS A 161 -17.26 -10.27 -6.58
N LYS A 162 -16.12 -10.92 -6.42
CA LYS A 162 -15.15 -10.67 -5.36
C LYS A 162 -13.75 -10.63 -5.94
N PHE A 163 -12.95 -9.70 -5.44
CA PHE A 163 -11.50 -9.72 -5.59
C PHE A 163 -10.85 -9.87 -4.22
N ILE A 164 -9.87 -10.76 -4.09
CA ILE A 164 -9.18 -11.04 -2.84
C ILE A 164 -7.68 -10.90 -3.08
N THR A 165 -7.00 -10.11 -2.26
CA THR A 165 -5.53 -10.06 -2.20
C THR A 165 -5.06 -10.63 -0.88
N LEU A 166 -4.11 -11.55 -0.95
CA LEU A 166 -3.55 -12.30 0.15
C LEU A 166 -2.04 -12.14 0.17
N TRP A 167 -1.48 -11.90 1.34
CA TRP A 167 -0.03 -11.87 1.53
C TRP A 167 0.30 -12.34 2.94
N ILE A 168 1.43 -13.03 3.09
CA ILE A 168 2.00 -13.36 4.39
C ILE A 168 3.39 -12.77 4.49
N ALA A 169 3.65 -12.00 5.54
CA ALA A 169 4.97 -11.45 5.81
C ALA A 169 5.72 -12.35 6.80
N LEU A 170 6.91 -12.79 6.40
CA LEU A 170 7.73 -13.80 7.09
C LEU A 170 8.99 -13.19 7.73
N HIS A 171 8.98 -11.90 8.05
CA HIS A 171 10.14 -11.17 8.58
C HIS A 171 10.53 -11.55 10.02
N ALA A 172 9.64 -12.21 10.75
CA ALA A 172 9.83 -12.65 12.12
C ALA A 172 9.20 -14.04 12.33
N PRO A 173 9.52 -14.77 13.42
CA PRO A 173 8.95 -16.09 13.68
C PRO A 173 7.41 -16.10 13.82
N GLN A 174 6.85 -14.98 14.26
CA GLN A 174 5.41 -14.74 14.26
C GLN A 174 5.04 -14.06 12.94
N TRP A 175 4.54 -14.84 11.99
CA TRP A 175 4.19 -14.36 10.66
C TRP A 175 2.93 -13.51 10.70
N GLN A 176 2.86 -12.49 9.84
CA GLN A 176 1.71 -11.59 9.76
C GLN A 176 0.88 -11.90 8.53
N SER A 177 -0.43 -12.08 8.71
CA SER A 177 -1.38 -12.42 7.65
C SER A 177 -2.11 -11.17 7.17
N TYR A 178 -2.12 -10.96 5.85
CA TYR A 178 -2.80 -9.86 5.20
C TYR A 178 -3.87 -10.40 4.25
N LYS A 179 -5.11 -9.96 4.47
CA LYS A 179 -6.27 -10.27 3.61
C LYS A 179 -7.06 -9.00 3.34
N ASN A 180 -7.21 -8.65 2.07
CA ASN A 180 -8.04 -7.52 1.63
C ASN A 180 -9.00 -7.98 0.53
N CYS A 181 -10.29 -7.76 0.75
CA CYS A 181 -11.36 -8.07 -0.17
C CYS A 181 -11.98 -6.81 -0.79
N VAL A 182 -12.45 -6.94 -2.02
CA VAL A 182 -13.21 -5.92 -2.73
C VAL A 182 -14.41 -6.56 -3.40
N ALA A 183 -15.60 -5.98 -3.21
CA ALA A 183 -16.78 -6.36 -3.99
C ALA A 183 -16.60 -5.86 -5.43
N LEU A 184 -16.93 -6.67 -6.43
CA LEU A 184 -16.80 -6.32 -7.84
C LEU A 184 -18.16 -6.07 -8.50
N GLN A 185 -18.22 -5.04 -9.34
CA GLN A 185 -19.30 -4.79 -10.30
C GLN A 185 -18.76 -5.07 -11.70
N ASP A 186 -19.40 -6.02 -12.39
CA ASP A 186 -19.11 -6.40 -13.78
C ASP A 186 -17.66 -6.87 -14.05
N GLY A 187 -16.91 -7.21 -12.99
CA GLY A 187 -15.54 -7.69 -13.03
C GLY A 187 -14.51 -6.62 -13.39
N VAL A 188 -14.64 -5.98 -14.57
CA VAL A 188 -13.61 -5.17 -15.22
C VAL A 188 -14.06 -3.74 -15.48
N ALA A 189 -13.19 -2.76 -15.22
CA ALA A 189 -13.48 -1.35 -15.51
C ALA A 189 -13.52 -1.13 -17.02
N PRO A 190 -14.38 -0.23 -17.52
CA PRO A 190 -14.32 0.18 -18.91
C PRO A 190 -12.90 0.61 -19.26
N SER A 191 -12.39 0.16 -20.41
CA SER A 191 -11.10 0.64 -20.90
C SER A 191 -11.16 2.16 -21.07
N PRO A 192 -10.14 2.92 -20.62
CA PRO A 192 -10.03 4.33 -20.98
C PRO A 192 -10.11 4.44 -22.52
N PRO A 193 -10.81 5.46 -23.06
CA PRO A 193 -10.81 5.67 -24.50
C PRO A 193 -9.36 5.76 -24.98
N SER A 194 -8.99 4.99 -26.00
CA SER A 194 -7.67 5.11 -26.63
C SER A 194 -7.45 6.57 -27.03
N PRO A 195 -6.21 7.10 -26.87
CA PRO A 195 -5.88 8.38 -27.49
C PRO A 195 -6.05 8.20 -29.01
N SER A 196 -7.12 8.76 -29.56
CA SER A 196 -7.39 8.72 -30.99
C SER A 196 -6.30 9.54 -31.68
N THR A 197 -5.43 8.87 -32.43
CA THR A 197 -4.59 9.51 -33.44
C THR A 197 -5.50 9.94 -34.58
N SER A 198 -6.02 11.17 -34.52
CA SER A 198 -6.70 11.77 -35.67
C SER A 198 -5.69 12.38 -36.66
N PRO A 199 -5.87 12.17 -37.98
CA PRO A 199 -5.08 12.83 -39.02
C PRO A 199 -5.49 14.29 -39.24
N SER A 200 -4.54 15.10 -39.69
CA SER A 200 -4.63 16.54 -39.98
C SER A 200 -5.65 16.96 -41.04
N SER A 201 -6.10 18.23 -40.91
CA SER A 201 -6.58 19.21 -41.93
C SER A 201 -8.01 19.74 -41.72
N PRO A 202 -8.41 20.88 -42.32
CA PRO A 202 -7.78 22.20 -42.32
C PRO A 202 -8.73 23.32 -41.83
N THR A 203 -8.17 24.49 -41.59
CA THR A 203 -8.78 25.76 -41.17
C THR A 203 -9.98 26.22 -42.03
N PRO A 204 -10.96 26.94 -41.44
CA PRO A 204 -11.64 28.02 -42.16
C PRO A 204 -11.68 29.37 -41.41
N SER A 205 -11.70 30.40 -42.23
CA SER A 205 -11.45 31.83 -41.98
C SER A 205 -12.52 32.56 -41.17
N SER A 206 -12.06 33.58 -40.42
CA SER A 206 -12.87 34.55 -39.67
C SER A 206 -13.26 35.76 -40.53
N PRO A 207 -14.42 36.40 -40.35
CA PRO A 207 -14.75 37.67 -41.00
C PRO A 207 -14.31 38.91 -40.17
N THR A 208 -13.85 39.91 -40.90
CA THR A 208 -13.35 41.23 -40.49
C THR A 208 -14.47 42.17 -39.99
N LEU A 209 -14.22 42.90 -38.89
CA LEU A 209 -14.74 44.25 -38.63
C LEU A 209 -13.67 45.13 -37.95
N THR A 210 -13.66 46.41 -38.33
CA THR A 210 -12.62 47.45 -38.15
C THR A 210 -12.80 48.30 -36.86
N PRO A 211 -12.08 49.42 -36.64
CA PRO A 211 -11.04 49.54 -35.61
C PRO A 211 -11.42 50.48 -34.44
N TYR A 212 -11.04 50.14 -33.20
CA TYR A 212 -11.11 51.09 -32.08
C TYR A 212 -9.82 51.08 -31.23
N THR A 213 -9.19 52.24 -31.27
CA THR A 213 -8.36 52.98 -30.30
C THR A 213 -7.62 52.23 -29.19
N GLU A 214 -6.30 52.37 -29.25
CA GLU A 214 -5.28 51.96 -28.29
C GLU A 214 -5.48 52.64 -26.92
N TYR A 215 -5.56 51.83 -25.86
CA TYR A 215 -5.42 52.26 -24.47
C TYR A 215 -4.26 51.47 -23.84
N PRO A 216 -3.36 52.12 -23.07
CA PRO A 216 -2.11 51.52 -22.63
C PRO A 216 -2.31 50.37 -21.62
N ALA A 217 -1.40 49.40 -21.71
CA ALA A 217 -1.35 48.19 -20.90
C ALA A 217 -1.24 48.49 -19.38
N PRO A 218 -1.91 47.70 -18.52
CA PRO A 218 -1.70 47.76 -17.09
C PRO A 218 -0.33 47.15 -16.69
N THR A 219 0.38 47.89 -15.86
CA THR A 219 1.66 47.57 -15.22
C THR A 219 1.61 46.25 -14.45
N PRO A 220 2.62 45.37 -14.57
CA PRO A 220 2.69 44.16 -13.75
C PRO A 220 2.96 44.49 -12.27
N PRO A 221 2.39 43.73 -11.32
CA PRO A 221 2.66 43.90 -9.90
C PRO A 221 4.11 43.50 -9.54
N PRO A 222 4.71 44.11 -8.51
CA PRO A 222 6.10 43.87 -8.14
C PRO A 222 6.33 42.47 -7.57
N HIS A 223 7.44 41.86 -8.01
CA HIS A 223 7.97 40.60 -7.53
C HIS A 223 8.16 40.59 -6.00
N SER A 224 7.61 39.58 -5.32
CA SER A 224 7.96 39.27 -3.94
C SER A 224 9.35 38.61 -3.88
N PRO A 225 10.19 38.93 -2.88
CA PRO A 225 11.54 38.41 -2.79
C PRO A 225 11.58 36.94 -2.39
N THR A 226 12.36 36.17 -3.15
CA THR A 226 12.73 34.79 -2.86
C THR A 226 13.60 34.78 -1.60
N THR A 227 13.13 34.12 -0.53
CA THR A 227 13.95 33.92 0.67
C THR A 227 14.80 32.67 0.47
N SER A 228 16.11 32.86 0.44
CA SER A 228 17.12 31.81 0.38
C SER A 228 17.19 31.04 1.70
N THR A 229 16.98 29.73 1.64
CA THR A 229 17.18 28.83 2.79
C THR A 229 18.68 28.52 2.92
N PRO A 230 19.30 28.60 4.11
CA PRO A 230 20.69 28.22 4.30
C PRO A 230 20.85 26.71 4.31
N SER A 231 21.83 26.22 3.55
CA SER A 231 22.31 24.83 3.54
C SER A 231 23.03 24.50 4.85
N THR A 232 22.51 23.52 5.60
CA THR A 232 23.18 22.96 6.79
C THR A 232 24.05 21.77 6.42
N LYS A 233 25.33 21.88 6.78
CA LYS A 233 26.39 20.88 6.65
C LYS A 233 26.08 19.64 7.53
N PRO A 234 26.50 18.41 7.13
CA PRO A 234 26.25 17.21 7.93
C PRO A 234 27.10 17.20 9.21
N THR A 235 26.45 17.08 10.36
CA THR A 235 27.11 16.83 11.65
C THR A 235 27.27 15.33 11.85
N LYS A 236 28.49 14.92 12.21
CA LYS A 236 28.93 13.55 12.47
C LYS A 236 28.13 12.91 13.62
N MET A 237 27.54 11.74 13.38
CA MET A 237 26.76 10.95 14.34
C MET A 237 27.66 10.40 15.47
N PRO A 238 27.25 10.45 16.74
CA PRO A 238 27.94 9.73 17.82
C PRO A 238 27.65 8.23 17.72
N ALA A 239 28.65 7.41 18.04
CA ALA A 239 28.52 5.95 18.11
C ALA A 239 27.50 5.53 19.18
N VAL A 240 26.62 4.60 18.82
CA VAL A 240 25.64 3.99 19.72
C VAL A 240 26.36 2.98 20.61
N SER A 241 26.29 3.17 21.92
CA SER A 241 26.76 2.21 22.93
C SER A 241 25.75 1.07 23.09
N THR A 242 26.22 -0.16 22.96
CA THR A 242 25.47 -1.40 23.15
C THR A 242 24.96 -1.53 24.60
N PRO A 243 23.68 -1.89 24.85
CA PRO A 243 23.22 -2.18 26.20
C PRO A 243 23.70 -3.56 26.66
N THR A 244 24.15 -3.64 27.92
CA THR A 244 24.53 -4.86 28.63
C THR A 244 23.32 -5.80 28.84
N PRO A 245 23.51 -7.13 28.82
CA PRO A 245 22.43 -8.08 29.10
C PRO A 245 21.94 -7.96 30.55
N TYR A 246 20.62 -7.88 30.73
CA TYR A 246 19.97 -7.99 32.04
C TYR A 246 20.00 -9.45 32.51
N THR A 247 20.64 -9.69 33.65
CA THR A 247 20.51 -10.94 34.40
C THR A 247 19.31 -10.83 35.34
N GLN A 248 18.36 -11.76 35.25
CA GLN A 248 17.19 -11.83 36.14
C GLN A 248 17.57 -12.55 37.45
N PRO A 249 17.25 -12.01 38.65
CA PRO A 249 17.40 -12.74 39.91
C PRO A 249 16.22 -13.72 40.13
N PRO A 250 16.39 -14.72 41.03
CA PRO A 250 15.62 -15.97 41.05
C PRO A 250 14.13 -15.82 41.36
#